data_AF-A0AA42TZF4-F1
#
_entry.id   AF-A0AA42TZF4-F1
#
_cell.length_a   1.000
_cell.length_b   1.000
_cell.length_c   1.000
_cell.angle_alpha   90.00
_cell.angle_beta   90.00
_cell.angle_gamma   90.00
#
_symmetry.space_group_name_H-M   'P 1'
#
loop_
_entity.id
_entity.type
_entity.pdbx_description
1 polymer ?
#
loop_
_entity_poly.entity_id
_entity_poly.type
_entity_poly.pdbx_seq_one_letter_code
_entity_poly.pdbx_strand_id
1 'polypeptide(L)'
;MPRRILFNNVINPLTRVLYQLEQTKMSSIQFAQYTPENTARGNWHHDRDSDITVVVALSDFHKGGGTLVKPQGLGEPFEVPQLPVGHAMLFQGSRTLHKGLEVTEGARNLLVFWSELK
;
A
#
# COMPACT_ATOMS: atom_id res chain seq x y z
N MET A 1 -2.62 -28.45 -5.20
CA MET A 1 -3.42 -27.27 -4.85
C MET A 1 -2.61 -26.02 -5.16
N PRO A 2 -3.11 -25.05 -5.96
CA PRO A 2 -2.30 -23.91 -6.33
C PRO A 2 -2.07 -22.99 -5.13
N ARG A 3 -0.80 -22.68 -4.93
CA ARG A 3 -0.15 -22.01 -3.80
C ARG A 3 -0.64 -20.56 -3.61
N ARG A 4 -1.64 -20.32 -2.76
CA ARG A 4 -1.98 -18.98 -2.23
C ARG A 4 -1.08 -18.62 -1.02
N ILE A 5 0.24 -18.55 -1.21
CA ILE A 5 1.18 -18.56 -0.07
C ILE A 5 1.25 -17.20 0.65
N LEU A 6 1.40 -16.07 -0.06
CA LEU A 6 1.62 -14.79 0.62
C LEU A 6 0.35 -14.29 1.34
N PHE A 7 -0.78 -14.26 0.65
CA PHE A 7 -2.02 -13.70 1.19
C PHE A 7 -2.56 -14.50 2.37
N ASN A 8 -2.76 -15.81 2.19
CA ASN A 8 -3.36 -16.64 3.24
C ASN A 8 -2.40 -16.92 4.40
N ASN A 9 -1.09 -17.05 4.15
CA ASN A 9 -0.15 -17.49 5.19
C ASN A 9 0.64 -16.35 5.84
N VAL A 10 0.63 -15.14 5.26
CA VAL A 10 1.38 -13.99 5.80
C VAL A 10 0.45 -12.82 6.06
N ILE A 11 -0.28 -12.34 5.03
CA ILE A 11 -1.12 -11.14 5.16
C ILE A 11 -2.28 -11.41 6.13
N ASN A 12 -3.05 -12.48 5.95
CA ASN A 12 -4.20 -12.78 6.79
C ASN A 12 -3.84 -12.97 8.29
N PRO A 13 -2.79 -13.72 8.66
CA PRO A 13 -2.37 -13.78 10.06
C PRO A 13 -2.00 -12.41 10.65
N LEU A 14 -1.30 -11.56 9.89
CA LEU A 14 -0.93 -10.22 10.35
C LEU A 14 -2.16 -9.33 10.56
N THR A 15 -3.10 -9.32 9.61
CA THR A 15 -4.31 -8.49 9.69
C THR A 15 -5.27 -8.96 10.79
N ARG A 16 -5.33 -10.28 11.06
CA ARG A 16 -6.06 -10.82 12.21
C ARG A 16 -5.51 -10.29 13.53
N VAL A 17 -4.19 -10.21 13.68
CA VAL A 17 -3.56 -9.72 14.92
C VAL A 17 -3.67 -8.19 15.03
N LEU A 18 -3.35 -7.46 13.95
CA LEU A 18 -3.28 -6.00 13.99
C LEU A 18 -4.65 -5.33 13.98
N TYR A 19 -5.63 -5.91 13.28
CA TYR A 19 -6.93 -5.28 13.03
C TYR A 19 -8.13 -6.15 13.41
N GLN A 20 -7.93 -7.39 13.85
CA GLN A 20 -9.01 -8.36 14.07
C GLN A 20 -9.85 -8.59 12.81
N LEU A 21 -9.21 -8.50 11.65
CA LEU A 21 -9.83 -8.66 10.34
C LEU A 21 -9.28 -9.91 9.65
N GLU A 22 -10.14 -10.66 8.97
CA GLU A 22 -9.76 -11.80 8.16
C GLU A 22 -10.31 -11.65 6.74
N GLN A 23 -9.43 -11.36 5.79
CA GLN A 23 -9.81 -11.14 4.41
C GLN A 23 -10.07 -12.49 3.73
N THR A 24 -11.19 -12.60 3.03
CA THR A 24 -11.63 -13.84 2.38
C THR A 24 -11.31 -13.85 0.89
N LYS A 25 -11.09 -12.65 0.31
CA LYS A 25 -10.86 -12.45 -1.11
C LYS A 25 -9.75 -11.44 -1.36
N MET A 26 -8.90 -11.77 -2.33
CA MET A 26 -8.00 -10.80 -2.95
C MET A 26 -8.70 -10.22 -4.18
N SER A 27 -8.90 -8.91 -4.17
CA SER A 27 -9.75 -8.22 -5.13
C SER A 27 -8.97 -7.68 -6.31
N SER A 28 -7.75 -7.22 -6.06
CA SER A 28 -6.86 -6.72 -7.10
C SER A 28 -5.39 -6.94 -6.73
N ILE A 29 -4.56 -7.15 -7.75
CA ILE A 29 -3.11 -7.06 -7.68
C ILE A 29 -2.69 -6.08 -8.78
N GLN A 30 -1.96 -5.04 -8.41
CA GLN A 30 -1.53 -3.99 -9.32
C GLN A 30 -0.03 -3.78 -9.25
N PHE A 31 0.61 -3.65 -10.41
CA PHE A 31 1.92 -3.03 -10.53
C PHE A 31 1.73 -1.54 -10.79
N ALA A 32 2.34 -0.70 -9.98
CA ALA A 32 2.32 0.74 -10.15
C ALA A 32 3.73 1.27 -10.36
N GLN A 33 3.90 2.17 -11.32
CA GLN A 33 5.16 2.85 -11.60
C GLN A 33 4.93 4.36 -11.58
N TYR A 34 5.73 5.04 -10.77
CA TYR A 34 5.75 6.49 -10.65
C TYR A 34 7.09 7.01 -11.14
N THR A 35 7.06 7.96 -12.08
CA THR A 35 8.23 8.68 -12.60
C THR A 35 7.91 10.17 -12.68
N PRO A 36 8.93 11.05 -12.68
CA PRO A 36 8.71 12.49 -12.80
C PRO A 36 7.91 12.90 -14.05
N GLU A 37 8.09 12.19 -15.17
CA GLU A 37 7.51 12.53 -16.48
C GLU A 37 6.09 12.00 -16.69
N ASN A 38 5.69 10.97 -15.93
CA ASN A 38 4.39 10.34 -16.09
C ASN A 38 3.49 10.69 -14.89
N THR A 39 3.43 9.79 -13.90
CA THR A 39 2.72 10.05 -12.64
C THR A 39 3.76 10.29 -11.56
N ALA A 40 4.10 11.55 -11.31
CA ALA A 40 5.10 11.90 -10.30
C ALA A 40 4.59 11.67 -8.87
N ARG A 41 3.28 11.83 -8.62
CA ARG A 41 2.67 11.71 -7.28
C ARG A 41 1.25 11.17 -7.33
N GLY A 42 0.74 10.72 -6.17
CA GLY A 42 -0.66 10.35 -6.00
C GLY A 42 -1.54 11.53 -5.55
N ASN A 43 -2.86 11.39 -5.77
CA ASN A 43 -3.87 12.24 -5.14
C ASN A 43 -4.26 11.72 -3.76
N TRP A 44 -4.84 12.56 -2.92
CA TRP A 44 -5.47 12.09 -1.68
C TRP A 44 -6.67 11.21 -2.01
N HIS A 45 -6.66 9.98 -1.49
CA HIS A 45 -7.74 9.01 -1.70
C HIS A 45 -7.83 7.99 -0.56
N HIS A 46 -8.93 7.25 -0.57
CA HIS A 46 -9.08 5.99 0.13
C HIS A 46 -9.14 4.89 -0.93
N ASP A 47 -8.64 3.70 -0.60
CA ASP A 47 -8.86 2.51 -1.43
C ASP A 47 -10.24 1.97 -1.08
N ARG A 48 -11.29 2.59 -1.64
CA ARG A 48 -12.69 2.37 -1.24
C ARG A 48 -13.12 0.91 -1.30
N ASP A 49 -12.58 0.18 -2.27
CA ASP A 49 -12.91 -1.23 -2.54
C ASP A 49 -11.90 -2.19 -1.90
N SER A 50 -11.20 -1.74 -0.84
CA SER A 50 -10.16 -2.51 -0.14
C SER A 50 -10.33 -2.39 1.38
N ASP A 51 -10.64 -3.50 2.05
CA ASP A 51 -10.60 -3.57 3.51
C ASP A 51 -9.16 -3.53 4.04
N ILE A 52 -8.25 -4.24 3.35
CA ILE A 52 -6.81 -4.18 3.60
C ILE A 52 -6.06 -3.94 2.30
N THR A 53 -5.23 -2.90 2.32
CA THR A 53 -4.25 -2.61 1.29
C THR A 53 -2.85 -2.96 1.77
N VAL A 54 -2.07 -3.60 0.89
CA VAL A 54 -0.64 -3.84 1.08
C VAL A 54 0.13 -3.22 -0.09
N VAL A 55 1.07 -2.34 0.19
CA VAL A 55 1.95 -1.69 -0.81
C VAL A 55 3.38 -2.14 -0.57
N VAL A 56 3.93 -2.94 -1.48
CA VAL A 56 5.29 -3.48 -1.43
C VAL A 56 6.23 -2.63 -2.28
N ALA A 57 7.38 -2.26 -1.72
CA ALA A 57 8.45 -1.59 -2.46
C ALA A 57 9.22 -2.58 -3.36
N LEU A 58 9.28 -2.30 -4.67
CA LEU A 58 10.00 -3.13 -5.65
C LEU A 58 11.31 -2.51 -6.16
N SER A 59 11.58 -1.26 -5.80
CA SER A 59 12.76 -0.51 -6.27
C SER A 59 13.22 0.50 -5.22
N ASP A 60 14.50 0.84 -5.25
CA ASP A 60 15.17 1.85 -4.41
C ASP A 60 16.10 2.80 -5.19
N PHE A 61 16.19 2.65 -6.51
CA PHE A 61 17.04 3.48 -7.39
C PHE A 61 16.36 4.79 -7.84
N HIS A 62 15.48 5.36 -7.01
CA HIS A 62 14.75 6.60 -7.28
C HIS A 62 14.95 7.62 -6.14
N LYS A 63 14.71 8.90 -6.42
CA LYS A 63 14.65 9.96 -5.39
C LYS A 63 13.22 10.42 -5.15
N GLY A 64 12.95 10.82 -3.91
CA GLY A 64 11.58 11.09 -3.45
C GLY A 64 10.75 9.81 -3.33
N GLY A 65 9.43 9.95 -3.40
CA GLY A 65 8.47 8.90 -3.11
C GLY A 65 8.16 8.78 -1.62
N GLY A 66 7.66 7.62 -1.21
CA GLY A 66 6.99 7.45 0.08
C GLY A 66 5.48 7.66 -0.01
N THR A 67 4.84 7.77 1.14
CA THR A 67 3.39 7.90 1.28
C THR A 67 3.06 8.86 2.41
N LEU A 68 2.22 9.86 2.13
CA LEU A 68 1.67 10.72 3.19
C LEU A 68 0.35 10.10 3.66
N VAL A 69 0.21 9.94 4.97
CA VAL A 69 -0.94 9.30 5.61
C VAL A 69 -1.61 10.30 6.55
N LYS A 70 -2.93 10.48 6.41
CA LYS A 70 -3.73 11.19 7.41
C LYS A 70 -4.32 10.14 8.37
N PRO A 71 -3.93 10.12 9.66
CA PRO A 71 -4.52 9.21 10.62
C PRO A 71 -6.00 9.52 10.83
N GLN A 72 -6.75 8.52 11.30
CA GLN A 72 -8.16 8.71 11.66
C GLN A 72 -8.28 9.71 12.82
N GLY A 73 -9.34 10.52 12.81
CA GLY A 73 -9.59 11.53 13.84
C GLY A 73 -8.85 12.85 13.60
N LEU A 74 -8.36 13.45 14.70
CA LEU A 74 -7.76 14.80 14.71
C LEU A 74 -6.23 14.81 14.54
N GLY A 75 -5.59 13.66 14.31
CA GLY A 75 -4.14 13.59 14.17
C GLY A 75 -3.66 14.24 12.87
N GLU A 76 -2.51 14.90 12.89
CA GLU A 76 -1.93 15.52 11.68
C GLU A 76 -1.37 14.48 10.69
N PRO A 77 -1.33 14.80 9.38
CA PRO A 77 -0.67 13.93 8.41
C PRO A 77 0.78 13.66 8.78
N PHE A 78 1.24 12.44 8.54
CA PHE A 78 2.63 12.06 8.71
C PHE A 78 3.12 11.27 7.49
N GLU A 79 4.43 11.31 7.28
CA GLU A 79 5.09 10.61 6.18
C GLU A 79 5.51 9.20 6.59
N VAL A 80 5.17 8.24 5.73
CA VAL A 80 5.84 6.94 5.66
C VAL A 80 6.89 7.07 4.55
N PRO A 81 8.19 7.01 4.87
CA PRO A 81 9.24 7.19 3.89
C PRO A 81 9.24 6.02 2.90
N GLN A 82 10.05 6.15 1.83
CA GLN A 82 10.34 5.01 0.97
C GLN A 82 10.85 3.83 1.81
N LEU A 83 10.15 2.69 1.71
CA LEU A 83 10.52 1.47 2.40
C LEU A 83 11.66 0.74 1.66
N PRO A 84 12.49 -0.06 2.36
CA PRO A 84 13.48 -0.89 1.70
C PRO A 84 12.81 -1.88 0.72
N VAL A 85 13.51 -2.26 -0.35
CA VAL A 85 13.00 -3.24 -1.32
C VAL A 85 12.55 -4.52 -0.62
N GLY A 86 11.38 -5.04 -1.00
CA GLY A 86 10.75 -6.22 -0.42
C GLY A 86 9.96 -5.97 0.87
N HIS A 87 10.03 -4.76 1.45
CA HIS A 87 9.19 -4.38 2.60
C HIS A 87 7.85 -3.81 2.14
N ALA A 88 6.87 -3.82 3.04
CA ALA A 88 5.50 -3.43 2.72
C ALA A 88 4.88 -2.50 3.77
N MET A 89 4.10 -1.53 3.30
CA MET A 89 3.14 -0.81 4.11
C MET A 89 1.81 -1.58 4.09
N LEU A 90 1.24 -1.84 5.26
CA LEU A 90 -0.03 -2.57 5.43
C LEU A 90 -0.99 -1.69 6.23
N PHE A 91 -2.20 -1.48 5.71
CA PHE A 91 -3.18 -0.57 6.31
C PHE A 91 -4.62 -0.88 5.88
N GLN A 92 -5.60 -0.26 6.54
CA GLN A 92 -7.02 -0.38 6.21
C GLN A 92 -7.39 0.53 5.04
N GLY A 93 -7.49 -0.02 3.82
CA GLY A 93 -7.59 0.76 2.58
C GLY A 93 -8.74 1.77 2.56
N SER A 94 -9.94 1.31 2.91
CA SER A 94 -11.17 2.11 2.93
C SER A 94 -11.23 3.14 4.06
N ARG A 95 -10.33 3.06 5.05
CA ARG A 95 -10.33 3.90 6.27
C ARG A 95 -9.09 4.77 6.44
N THR A 96 -8.07 4.58 5.61
CA THR A 96 -6.82 5.33 5.69
C THR A 96 -6.73 6.27 4.49
N LEU A 97 -6.94 7.56 4.75
CA LEU A 97 -6.72 8.60 3.76
C LEU A 97 -5.22 8.74 3.52
N HIS A 98 -4.78 8.55 2.28
CA HIS A 98 -3.36 8.57 1.94
C HIS A 98 -3.12 9.13 0.53
N LYS A 99 -1.86 9.49 0.24
CA LYS A 99 -1.39 9.79 -1.11
C LYS A 99 0.09 9.42 -1.28
N GLY A 100 0.46 8.99 -2.48
CA GLY A 100 1.88 8.83 -2.84
C GLY A 100 2.58 10.18 -2.91
N LEU A 101 3.74 10.28 -2.25
CA LEU A 101 4.62 11.44 -2.35
C LEU A 101 5.34 11.47 -3.70
N GLU A 102 5.86 12.65 -4.04
CA GLU A 102 6.44 12.94 -5.35
C GLU A 102 7.77 12.20 -5.57
N VAL A 103 7.89 11.52 -6.70
CA VAL A 103 9.15 10.99 -7.23
C VAL A 103 9.81 12.08 -8.07
N THR A 104 11.04 12.42 -7.74
CA THR A 104 11.77 13.54 -8.38
C THR A 104 12.88 13.07 -9.33
N GLU A 105 13.30 11.81 -9.24
CA GLU A 105 14.28 11.19 -10.14
C GLU A 105 14.06 9.67 -10.20
N GLY A 106 14.25 9.06 -11.37
CA GLY A 106 14.17 7.61 -11.55
C GLY A 106 12.74 7.06 -11.58
N ALA A 107 12.58 5.78 -11.28
CA ALA A 107 11.29 5.09 -11.32
C ALA A 107 11.01 4.33 -10.03
N ARG A 108 9.93 4.71 -9.34
CA ARG A 108 9.42 4.02 -8.17
C ARG A 108 8.40 2.96 -8.59
N ASN A 109 8.75 1.70 -8.38
CA ASN A 109 7.92 0.55 -8.70
C ASN A 109 7.33 -0.05 -7.42
N LEU A 110 6.03 -0.31 -7.44
CA LEU A 110 5.27 -0.86 -6.32
C LEU A 110 4.44 -2.06 -6.76
N LEU A 111 4.28 -3.02 -5.87
CA LEU A 111 3.27 -4.07 -5.96
C LEU A 111 2.19 -3.81 -4.92
N VAL A 112 0.96 -3.61 -5.37
CA VAL A 112 -0.17 -3.26 -4.52
C VAL A 112 -1.16 -4.43 -4.52
N PHE A 113 -1.58 -4.84 -3.33
CA PHE A 113 -2.63 -5.83 -3.12
C PHE A 113 -3.82 -5.17 -2.44
N TRP A 114 -5.02 -5.40 -2.97
CA TRP A 114 -6.28 -5.05 -2.34
C TRP A 114 -7.06 -6.30 -1.98
N SER A 115 -7.71 -6.27 -0.82
CA SER A 115 -8.43 -7.43 -0.30
C SER A 115 -9.64 -7.03 0.53
N GLU A 116 -10.64 -7.90 0.49
CA GLU A 116 -11.97 -7.67 1.06
C GLU A 116 -12.34 -8.80 2.04
N LEU A 117 -13.21 -8.47 3.00
CA LEU A 117 -13.76 -9.39 3.98
C LEU A 117 -14.87 -10.28 3.40
N LYS A 118 -15.54 -9.87 2.30
CA LYS A 118 -16.67 -10.58 1.67
C LYS A 118 -16.61 -10.54 0.15
#